data_AF-A0A512J8B8-F1
#
_entry.id   AF-A0A512J8B8-F1
#
_cell.length_a   1.000
_cell.length_b   1.000
_cell.length_c   1.000
_cell.angle_alpha   90.00
_cell.angle_beta   90.00
_cell.angle_gamma   90.00
#
_symmetry.space_group_name_H-M   'P 1'
#
loop_
_entity.id
_entity.type
_entity.pdbx_description
1 polymer ?
#
loop_
_entity_poly.entity_id
_entity_poly.type
_entity_poly.pdbx_seq_one_letter_code
_entity_poly.pdbx_strand_id
1 'polypeptide(L)'
;MLVQTQARQAILDFIAGRNPGLAPGAVTGQTSLVTSDALDSIGVLDLVLDLGERFGVEIDDAAFDLENFESVDALARYIAARSARPAHAAA
;
A
#
# COMPACT_ATOMS: atom_id res chain seq x y z
N MET A 1 2.87 10.12 -12.16
CA MET A 1 2.02 8.91 -12.10
C MET A 1 2.81 7.61 -11.97
N LEU A 2 4.10 7.55 -12.34
CA LEU A 2 4.92 6.32 -12.20
C LEU A 2 5.02 5.76 -10.77
N VAL A 3 5.06 6.61 -9.74
CA VAL A 3 5.12 6.17 -8.33
C VAL A 3 3.87 5.41 -7.93
N GLN A 4 2.68 5.87 -8.33
CA GLN A 4 1.42 5.18 -8.01
C GLN A 4 1.40 3.79 -8.63
N THR A 5 1.79 3.66 -9.89
CA THR A 5 1.85 2.35 -10.57
C THR A 5 2.84 1.41 -9.88
N GLN A 6 4.00 1.91 -9.45
CA GLN A 6 4.98 1.12 -8.71
C GLN A 6 4.47 0.72 -7.31
N ALA A 7 3.86 1.64 -6.57
CA ALA A 7 3.28 1.36 -5.26
C ALA A 7 2.17 0.31 -5.36
N ARG A 8 1.29 0.44 -6.35
CA ARG A 8 0.26 -0.55 -6.66
C ARG A 8 0.86 -1.94 -6.92
N GLN A 9 1.90 -2.02 -7.76
CA GLN A 9 2.54 -3.29 -8.07
C GLN A 9 3.21 -3.90 -6.83
N ALA A 10 3.90 -3.09 -6.04
CA ALA A 10 4.53 -3.52 -4.80
C ALA A 10 3.52 -4.13 -3.81
N ILE A 11 2.33 -3.51 -3.67
CA ILE A 11 1.25 -4.04 -2.82
C ILE A 11 0.77 -5.40 -3.34
N LEU A 12 0.54 -5.53 -4.65
CA LEU A 12 0.09 -6.78 -5.25
C LEU A 12 1.12 -7.90 -5.08
N ASP A 13 2.40 -7.59 -5.29
CA ASP A 13 3.50 -8.55 -5.13
C ASP A 13 3.65 -8.99 -3.67
N PHE A 14 3.47 -8.06 -2.72
CA PHE A 14 3.48 -8.37 -1.29
C PHE A 14 2.36 -9.34 -0.91
N ILE A 15 1.13 -9.06 -1.37
CA ILE A 15 -0.02 -9.91 -1.12
C ILE A 15 0.17 -11.30 -1.76
N ALA A 16 0.66 -11.37 -3.00
CA ALA A 16 0.94 -12.64 -3.68
C ALA A 16 2.04 -13.44 -2.97
N GLY A 17 3.10 -12.77 -2.49
CA GLY A 17 4.20 -13.41 -1.76
C GLY A 17 3.78 -14.03 -0.43
N ARG A 18 2.82 -13.41 0.28
CA ARG A 18 2.24 -13.97 1.51
C ARG A 18 1.23 -15.08 1.27
N ASN A 19 0.58 -15.08 0.12
CA ASN A 19 -0.50 -16.00 -0.20
C ASN A 19 -0.09 -16.90 -1.39
N PRO A 20 0.79 -17.90 -1.18
CA PRO A 20 1.30 -18.75 -2.27
C PRO A 20 0.23 -19.61 -2.97
N GLY A 21 -1.01 -19.66 -2.45
CA GLY A 21 -2.16 -20.30 -3.07
C GLY A 21 -3.12 -19.34 -3.79
N LEU A 22 -2.83 -18.03 -3.81
CA LEU A 22 -3.69 -17.03 -4.41
C LEU A 22 -3.59 -17.09 -5.93
N ALA A 23 -4.72 -17.20 -6.63
CA ALA A 23 -4.73 -17.26 -8.09
C ALA A 23 -4.22 -15.93 -8.70
N PRO A 24 -3.46 -15.98 -9.82
CA PRO A 24 -3.07 -14.78 -10.54
C PRO A 24 -4.30 -13.93 -10.90
N GLY A 25 -4.33 -12.67 -10.45
CA GLY A 25 -5.45 -11.76 -10.69
C GLY A 25 -6.61 -11.86 -9.69
N ALA A 26 -6.52 -12.71 -8.66
CA ALA A 26 -7.52 -12.75 -7.58
C ALA A 26 -7.56 -11.46 -6.75
N VAL A 27 -6.45 -10.73 -6.70
CA VAL A 27 -6.35 -9.40 -6.08
C VAL A 27 -6.09 -8.38 -7.18
N THR A 28 -6.85 -7.31 -7.16
CA THR A 28 -6.83 -6.23 -8.16
C THR A 28 -6.65 -4.88 -7.46
N GLY A 29 -6.52 -3.82 -8.26
CA GLY A 29 -6.46 -2.45 -7.76
C GLY A 29 -7.66 -2.05 -6.89
N GLN A 30 -8.81 -2.66 -7.13
CA GLN A 30 -10.08 -2.37 -6.45
C GLN A 30 -10.33 -3.32 -5.27
N THR A 31 -9.42 -4.26 -5.01
CA THR A 31 -9.54 -5.19 -3.89
C THR A 31 -9.27 -4.47 -2.59
N SER A 32 -10.21 -4.56 -1.66
CA SER A 32 -10.09 -3.98 -0.33
C SER A 32 -9.00 -4.67 0.48
N LEU A 33 -8.14 -3.88 1.13
CA LEU A 33 -7.03 -4.41 1.95
C LEU A 33 -7.49 -4.75 3.37
N VAL A 34 -8.59 -4.14 3.83
CA VAL A 34 -9.13 -4.34 5.19
C VAL A 34 -10.21 -5.42 5.24
N THR A 35 -11.01 -5.56 4.18
CA THR A 35 -12.15 -6.47 4.18
C THR A 35 -11.91 -7.74 3.38
N SER A 36 -10.80 -7.84 2.64
CA SER A 36 -10.40 -9.09 2.02
C SER A 36 -9.54 -9.91 2.98
N ASP A 37 -9.68 -11.24 2.95
CA ASP A 37 -8.79 -12.22 3.60
C ASP A 37 -7.34 -12.20 3.08
N ALA A 38 -6.96 -11.19 2.28
CA ALA A 38 -5.66 -11.08 1.65
C ALA A 38 -4.56 -10.60 2.62
N LEU A 39 -4.92 -9.80 3.63
CA LEU A 39 -3.99 -9.26 4.64
C LEU A 39 -4.61 -9.31 6.03
N ASP A 40 -3.81 -9.75 7.00
CA ASP A 40 -4.11 -9.66 8.42
C ASP A 40 -3.60 -8.32 9.00
N SER A 41 -3.90 -8.05 10.27
CA SER A 41 -3.49 -6.82 10.95
C SER A 41 -1.96 -6.63 10.99
N ILE A 42 -1.19 -7.72 11.10
CA ILE A 42 0.28 -7.67 11.03
C ILE A 42 0.74 -7.42 9.59
N GLY A 43 0.04 -7.94 8.60
CA GLY A 43 0.31 -7.70 7.18
C GLY A 43 0.11 -6.30 6.72
N VAL A 44 -0.89 -5.62 7.27
CA VAL A 44 -1.06 -4.20 7.00
C VAL A 44 0.14 -3.42 7.53
N LEU A 45 0.64 -3.74 8.73
CA LEU A 45 1.81 -3.06 9.31
C LEU A 45 3.09 -3.31 8.50
N ASP A 46 3.39 -4.57 8.16
CA ASP A 46 4.57 -4.91 7.35
C ASP A 46 4.51 -4.27 5.96
N LEU A 47 3.34 -4.24 5.33
CA LEU A 47 3.14 -3.59 4.04
C LEU A 47 3.42 -2.09 4.12
N VAL A 48 2.89 -1.44 5.15
CA VAL A 48 3.11 -0.01 5.41
C VAL A 48 4.59 0.29 5.62
N LEU A 49 5.30 -0.53 6.40
CA LEU A 49 6.74 -0.37 6.62
C LEU A 49 7.54 -0.54 5.32
N ASP A 50 7.29 -1.61 4.55
CA ASP A 50 7.97 -1.86 3.27
C ASP A 50 7.73 -0.72 2.26
N LEU A 51 6.50 -0.22 2.17
CA LEU A 51 6.18 0.92 1.29
C LEU A 51 6.83 2.22 1.77
N GLY A 52 6.84 2.46 3.08
CA GLY A 52 7.49 3.64 3.67
C GLY A 52 8.99 3.68 3.34
N GLU A 53 9.69 2.56 3.55
CA GLU A 53 11.12 2.43 3.24
C GLU A 53 11.40 2.51 1.74
N ARG A 54 10.61 1.82 0.89
CA ARG A 54 10.81 1.79 -0.57
C ARG A 54 10.62 3.16 -1.23
N PHE A 55 9.65 3.94 -0.75
CA PHE A 55 9.26 5.20 -1.38
C PHE A 55 9.75 6.43 -0.61
N GLY A 56 10.44 6.25 0.52
CA GLY A 56 10.95 7.32 1.36
C GLY A 56 9.83 8.20 1.95
N VAL A 57 8.70 7.58 2.32
CA VAL A 57 7.53 8.27 2.86
C VAL A 57 7.30 7.86 4.30
N GLU A 58 7.02 8.84 5.15
CA GLU A 58 6.57 8.57 6.51
C GLU A 58 5.09 8.17 6.46
N ILE A 59 4.74 7.05 7.07
CA ILE A 59 3.37 6.55 7.16
C ILE A 59 2.91 6.63 8.61
N ASP A 60 2.36 7.78 8.98
CA ASP A 60 1.75 8.10 10.28
C ASP A 60 0.32 7.52 10.42
N ASP A 61 -0.24 7.65 11.63
CA ASP A 61 -1.57 7.15 11.99
C ASP A 61 -2.69 7.62 11.05
N ALA A 62 -2.57 8.81 10.44
CA ALA A 62 -3.54 9.30 9.46
C ALA A 62 -3.54 8.50 8.14
N ALA A 63 -2.53 7.66 7.92
CA ALA A 63 -2.54 6.69 6.84
C ALA A 63 -3.53 5.56 7.11
N PHE A 64 -3.64 5.12 8.38
CA PHE A 64 -4.53 4.06 8.86
C PHE A 64 -6.01 4.43 8.84
N ASP A 65 -6.36 5.56 8.24
CA ASP A 65 -7.73 5.87 7.90
C ASP A 65 -8.29 4.81 6.93
N LEU A 66 -9.52 4.38 7.20
CA LEU A 66 -10.18 3.28 6.48
C LEU A 66 -10.28 3.57 4.97
N GLU A 67 -10.36 4.84 4.60
CA GLU A 67 -10.39 5.29 3.19
C GLU A 67 -9.09 4.94 2.43
N ASN A 68 -7.91 4.98 3.07
CA ASN A 68 -6.66 4.65 2.36
C ASN A 68 -6.48 3.14 2.16
N PHE A 69 -7.14 2.32 2.98
CA PHE A 69 -7.07 0.86 2.92
C PHE A 69 -8.30 0.23 2.25
N GLU A 70 -9.26 1.05 1.79
CA GLU A 70 -10.47 0.60 1.09
C GLU A 70 -10.14 -0.18 -0.20
N SER A 71 -8.97 0.08 -0.79
CA SER A 71 -8.49 -0.58 -1.98
C SER A 71 -6.97 -0.46 -2.17
N VAL A 72 -6.38 -1.37 -2.94
CA VAL A 72 -4.97 -1.29 -3.37
C VAL A 72 -4.67 0.04 -4.06
N ASP A 73 -5.58 0.52 -4.92
CA ASP A 73 -5.40 1.76 -5.68
C ASP A 73 -5.47 3.00 -4.76
N ALA A 74 -6.30 2.97 -3.70
CA ALA A 74 -6.37 4.04 -2.71
C ALA A 74 -5.04 4.19 -1.95
N LEU A 75 -4.48 3.07 -1.46
CA LEU A 75 -3.19 3.07 -0.79
C LEU A 75 -2.07 3.51 -1.75
N ALA A 76 -2.05 3.00 -2.98
CA ALA A 76 -1.07 3.41 -3.98
C ALA A 76 -1.14 4.91 -4.30
N ARG A 77 -2.35 5.48 -4.34
CA ARG A 77 -2.57 6.92 -4.52
C ARG A 77 -2.03 7.70 -3.33
N TYR A 78 -2.26 7.23 -2.11
CA TYR A 78 -1.75 7.83 -0.88
C TYR A 78 -0.22 7.93 -0.88
N ILE A 79 0.46 6.81 -1.15
CA ILE A 79 1.92 6.73 -1.25
C ILE A 79 2.44 7.71 -2.30
N ALA A 80 1.86 7.70 -3.49
CA ALA A 80 2.28 8.60 -4.57
C ALA A 80 2.10 10.08 -4.21
N ALA A 81 1.04 10.44 -3.49
CA ALA A 81 0.79 11.81 -3.03
C ALA A 81 1.80 12.27 -1.95
N ARG A 82 2.33 11.34 -1.16
CA ARG A 82 3.42 11.61 -0.20
C ARG A 82 4.78 11.66 -0.86
N SER A 83 5.12 10.73 -1.74
CA SER A 83 6.42 10.76 -2.44
C SER A 83 6.60 11.97 -3.34
N ALA A 84 5.50 12.53 -3.87
CA ALA A 84 5.53 13.75 -4.67
C ALA A 84 5.73 15.03 -3.84
N ARG A 85 5.42 15.00 -2.54
CA ARG A 85 5.80 16.06 -1.62
C ARG A 85 7.21 15.72 -1.11
N PRO A 86 8.23 16.54 -1.39
CA PRO A 86 9.54 16.29 -0.79
C PRO A 86 9.35 16.26 0.73
N ALA A 87 9.79 15.18 1.37
CA ALA A 87 9.76 14.97 2.82
C ALA A 87 10.69 15.95 3.58
N HIS A 88 10.94 17.14 3.02
CA HIS A 88 11.91 18.12 3.45
C HIS A 88 11.38 19.57 3.37
N ALA A 89 10.11 19.79 3.72
CA ALA A 89 9.56 21.15 3.88
C ALA A 89 9.19 21.47 5.35
N ALA A 90 9.86 20.82 6.31
CA ALA A 90 9.76 21.13 7.72
C ALA A 90 11.11 20.84 8.42
N ALA A 91 12.12 21.67 8.14
CA ALA A 91 13.26 21.92 9.03
C ALA A 91 13.93 23.23 8.64
#